data_AF-A0A6J6HWY9-F1
#
_entry.id   AF-A0A6J6HWY9-F1
#
_cell.length_a   1.000
_cell.length_b   1.000
_cell.length_c   1.000
_cell.angle_alpha   90.00
_cell.angle_beta   90.00
_cell.angle_gamma   90.00
#
_symmetry.space_group_name_H-M   'P 1'
#
loop_
_entity.id
_entity.type
_entity.pdbx_description
1 polymer ?
#
loop_
_entity_poly.entity_id
_entity_poly.type
_entity_poly.pdbx_seq_one_letter_code
_entity_poly.pdbx_strand_id
1 'polypeptide(L)'
;MYLTEVDDARAYGCVELESNNQVKSFLEKMDNPTSNLINAGCYIFKSEVIQQIPVDQVVSVERQTFPELLKSGAQVFGYLDNSYWLDIGTPAALVKASADLIMGKVFSPATPKHEGGSLVAADSNIDSSSKVEKGSSIAPKVIIESNCQITGSIIGRGAKIGADCKIIDSIIAPNTQISAGMIVNSNYLGF
;
A
#
# COMPACT_ATOMS: atom_id res chain seq x y z
N MET A 1 -20.66 -0.52 -4.97
CA MET A 1 -19.30 -0.92 -4.60
C MET A 1 -18.31 0.01 -5.24
N TYR A 2 -17.27 0.42 -4.52
CA TYR A 2 -16.19 1.23 -5.07
C TYR A 2 -15.32 0.38 -6.00
N LEU A 3 -15.04 0.93 -7.18
CA LEU A 3 -14.23 0.32 -8.22
C LEU A 3 -13.10 1.26 -8.61
N THR A 4 -11.95 0.68 -8.91
CA THR A 4 -10.82 1.38 -9.50
C THR A 4 -10.22 0.53 -10.61
N GLU A 5 -9.43 1.15 -11.48
CA GLU A 5 -8.73 0.47 -12.57
C GLU A 5 -7.28 0.16 -12.19
N VAL A 6 -6.82 -1.04 -12.50
CA VAL A 6 -5.43 -1.47 -12.26
C VAL A 6 -4.82 -2.11 -13.50
N ASP A 7 -3.50 -2.06 -13.62
CA ASP A 7 -2.79 -2.68 -14.76
C ASP A 7 -2.89 -4.23 -14.75
N ASP A 8 -2.97 -4.83 -13.57
CA ASP A 8 -3.06 -6.28 -13.38
C ASP A 8 -4.14 -6.64 -12.33
N ALA A 9 -5.28 -7.13 -12.82
CA ALA A 9 -6.44 -7.46 -12.01
C ALA A 9 -6.39 -8.87 -11.36
N ARG A 10 -5.38 -9.70 -11.65
CA ARG A 10 -5.34 -11.12 -11.23
C ARG A 10 -5.44 -11.33 -9.72
N ALA A 11 -4.89 -10.41 -8.94
CA ALA A 11 -4.87 -10.49 -7.48
C ALA A 11 -6.18 -10.04 -6.81
N TYR A 12 -7.15 -9.54 -7.58
CA TYR A 12 -8.31 -8.83 -7.06
C TYR A 12 -9.66 -9.41 -7.54
N GLY A 13 -10.76 -8.89 -6.99
CA GLY A 13 -12.10 -9.12 -7.51
C GLY A 13 -12.35 -8.31 -8.77
N CYS A 14 -12.30 -8.96 -9.93
CA CYS A 14 -12.57 -8.37 -11.24
C CYS A 14 -14.07 -8.10 -11.39
N VAL A 15 -14.43 -6.91 -11.87
CA VAL A 15 -15.82 -6.47 -12.00
C VAL A 15 -16.10 -6.01 -13.43
N GLU A 16 -17.20 -6.51 -13.99
CA GLU A 16 -17.74 -6.02 -15.26
C GLU A 16 -18.97 -5.17 -14.98
N LEU A 17 -19.09 -4.05 -15.70
CA LEU A 17 -20.22 -3.15 -15.61
C LEU A 17 -21.06 -3.17 -16.89
N GLU A 18 -22.37 -3.03 -16.72
CA GLU A 18 -23.28 -2.59 -17.76
C GLU A 18 -23.14 -1.07 -17.99
N SER A 19 -23.72 -0.56 -19.08
CA SER A 19 -23.64 0.87 -19.45
C SER A 19 -24.24 1.84 -18.42
N ASN A 20 -25.11 1.34 -17.53
CA ASN A 20 -25.72 2.10 -16.43
C ASN A 20 -24.98 1.94 -15.10
N ASN A 21 -23.73 1.43 -15.11
CA ASN A 21 -22.92 1.09 -13.94
C ASN A 21 -23.49 -0.01 -13.05
N GLN A 22 -24.49 -0.78 -13.51
CA GLN A 22 -24.89 -2.00 -12.81
C GLN A 22 -23.79 -3.05 -12.97
N VAL A 23 -23.48 -3.77 -11.90
CA VAL A 23 -22.53 -4.88 -11.94
C VAL A 23 -23.14 -6.02 -12.74
N LYS A 24 -22.49 -6.37 -13.84
CA LYS A 24 -22.82 -7.49 -14.70
C LYS A 24 -22.29 -8.80 -14.13
N SER A 25 -21.02 -8.79 -13.71
CA SER A 25 -20.35 -9.95 -13.14
C SER A 25 -19.31 -9.53 -12.11
N PHE A 26 -19.07 -10.40 -11.12
CA PHE A 26 -18.04 -10.27 -10.11
C PHE A 26 -17.24 -11.57 -10.05
N LEU A 27 -15.93 -11.50 -10.30
CA LEU A 27 -15.05 -12.66 -10.42
C LEU A 27 -13.84 -12.48 -9.50
N GLU A 28 -13.82 -13.23 -8.40
CA GLU A 28 -12.76 -13.13 -7.39
C GLU A 28 -11.49 -13.89 -7.80
N LYS A 29 -10.38 -13.15 -7.99
CA LYS A 29 -9.02 -13.66 -8.24
C LYS A 29 -8.93 -14.69 -9.36
N MET A 30 -8.87 -14.18 -10.59
CA MET A 30 -8.82 -14.98 -11.81
C MET A 30 -7.46 -14.87 -12.48
N ASP A 31 -6.93 -15.98 -13.00
CA ASP A 31 -5.68 -15.97 -13.78
C ASP A 31 -5.79 -15.15 -15.07
N ASN A 32 -6.99 -15.13 -15.66
CA ASN A 32 -7.32 -14.37 -16.88
C ASN A 32 -8.53 -13.46 -16.58
N PRO A 33 -8.31 -12.28 -15.97
CA PRO A 33 -9.39 -11.34 -15.68
C PRO A 33 -9.98 -10.81 -16.98
N THR A 34 -11.31 -10.62 -17.01
CA THR A 34 -12.03 -10.11 -18.19
C THR A 34 -12.10 -8.59 -18.25
N SER A 35 -11.65 -7.92 -17.19
CA SER A 35 -11.66 -6.47 -17.01
C SER A 35 -10.51 -6.06 -16.09
N ASN A 36 -10.05 -4.81 -16.24
CA ASN A 36 -9.09 -4.17 -15.32
C ASN A 36 -9.77 -3.40 -14.19
N LEU A 37 -11.11 -3.32 -14.20
CA LEU A 37 -11.87 -2.75 -13.11
C LEU A 37 -11.93 -3.76 -11.96
N ILE A 38 -11.45 -3.34 -10.80
CA ILE A 38 -11.39 -4.18 -9.61
C ILE A 38 -12.20 -3.60 -8.46
N ASN A 39 -12.64 -4.49 -7.59
CA ASN A 39 -13.22 -4.19 -6.30
C ASN A 39 -12.19 -3.52 -5.38
N ALA A 40 -12.42 -2.25 -5.04
CA ALA A 40 -11.52 -1.45 -4.23
C ALA A 40 -11.76 -1.58 -2.71
N GLY A 41 -12.64 -2.50 -2.27
CA GLY A 41 -12.81 -2.82 -0.85
C GLY A 41 -13.72 -1.88 -0.04
N CYS A 42 -14.45 -0.98 -0.70
CA CYS A 42 -15.35 -0.03 -0.03
C CYS A 42 -16.80 -0.18 -0.56
N TYR A 43 -17.75 -0.28 0.36
CA TYR A 43 -19.14 -0.62 0.03
C TYR A 43 -20.14 0.25 0.77
N ILE A 44 -21.25 0.51 0.09
CA ILE A 44 -22.48 1.02 0.70
C ILE A 44 -23.53 -0.06 0.49
N PHE A 45 -24.05 -0.59 1.59
CA PHE A 45 -25.12 -1.60 1.58
C PHE A 45 -26.42 -1.00 2.08
N LYS A 46 -27.53 -1.47 1.52
CA LYS A 46 -28.82 -1.35 2.21
C LYS A 46 -28.79 -2.25 3.45
N SER A 47 -29.43 -1.80 4.52
CA SER A 47 -29.52 -2.55 5.78
C SER A 47 -30.08 -3.97 5.60
N GLU A 48 -31.05 -4.14 4.70
CA GLU A 48 -31.66 -5.44 4.37
C GLU A 48 -30.67 -6.46 3.81
N VAL A 49 -29.59 -6.03 3.15
CA VAL A 49 -28.53 -6.92 2.67
C VAL A 49 -27.63 -7.36 3.81
N ILE A 50 -27.27 -6.43 4.71
CA ILE A 50 -26.46 -6.74 5.88
C ILE A 50 -27.18 -7.72 6.81
N GLN A 51 -28.50 -7.58 6.96
CA GLN A 51 -29.31 -8.48 7.79
C GLN A 51 -29.39 -9.92 7.25
N GLN A 52 -29.04 -10.15 5.99
CA GLN A 52 -28.97 -11.51 5.40
C GLN A 52 -27.64 -12.20 5.72
N ILE A 53 -26.63 -11.47 6.16
CA ILE A 53 -25.34 -12.05 6.54
C ILE A 53 -25.53 -12.78 7.89
N PRO A 54 -25.28 -14.10 7.96
CA PRO A 54 -25.46 -14.87 9.17
C PRO A 54 -24.58 -14.36 10.31
N VAL A 55 -25.19 -14.23 11.50
CA VAL A 55 -24.48 -13.89 12.74
C VAL A 55 -23.60 -15.07 13.16
N ASP A 56 -22.46 -14.77 13.80
CA ASP A 56 -21.50 -15.75 14.32
C ASP A 56 -20.89 -16.69 13.26
N GLN A 57 -20.86 -16.25 12.00
CA GLN A 57 -20.24 -16.97 10.91
C GLN A 57 -19.26 -16.08 10.13
N VAL A 58 -18.16 -16.69 9.67
CA VAL A 58 -17.21 -16.02 8.78
C VAL A 58 -17.80 -16.03 7.37
N VAL A 59 -18.10 -14.85 6.86
CA VAL A 59 -18.63 -14.63 5.51
C VAL A 59 -17.65 -13.76 4.74
N SER A 60 -17.33 -14.18 3.51
CA SER A 60 -16.65 -13.31 2.54
C SER A 60 -17.70 -12.67 1.66
N VAL A 61 -17.74 -11.34 1.68
CA VAL A 61 -18.66 -10.56 0.85
C VAL A 61 -18.39 -10.83 -0.63
N GLU A 62 -17.12 -10.99 -0.99
CA GLU A 62 -16.63 -11.20 -2.35
C GLU A 62 -16.98 -12.60 -2.87
N ARG A 63 -16.88 -13.63 -2.02
CA ARG A 63 -17.08 -15.02 -2.43
C ARG A 63 -18.49 -15.54 -2.21
N GLN A 64 -19.27 -14.91 -1.35
CA GLN A 64 -20.61 -15.37 -0.97
C GLN A 64 -21.65 -14.30 -1.27
N THR A 65 -21.57 -13.14 -0.61
CA THR A 65 -22.63 -12.12 -0.67
C THR A 65 -22.85 -11.52 -2.07
N PHE A 66 -21.80 -11.05 -2.76
CA PHE A 66 -21.98 -10.49 -4.11
C PHE A 66 -22.45 -11.54 -5.13
N PRO A 67 -21.86 -12.75 -5.20
CA PRO A 67 -22.38 -13.80 -6.07
C PRO A 67 -23.86 -14.14 -5.81
N GLU A 68 -24.27 -14.22 -4.54
CA GLU A 68 -25.66 -14.49 -4.18
C GLU A 68 -26.62 -13.36 -4.58
N LEU A 69 -26.24 -12.10 -4.34
CA LEU A 69 -27.02 -10.93 -4.74
C LEU A 69 -27.21 -10.87 -6.26
N LEU A 70 -26.14 -11.11 -7.02
CA LEU A 70 -26.21 -11.12 -8.48
C LEU A 70 -27.10 -12.28 -8.97
N LYS A 71 -26.95 -13.47 -8.38
CA LYS A 71 -27.77 -14.64 -8.70
C LYS A 71 -29.26 -14.45 -8.38
N SER A 72 -29.58 -13.71 -7.32
CA SER A 72 -30.96 -13.41 -6.94
C SER A 72 -31.59 -12.27 -7.75
N GLY A 73 -30.84 -11.67 -8.67
CA GLY A 73 -31.29 -10.51 -9.46
C GLY A 73 -31.32 -9.19 -8.66
N ALA A 74 -30.64 -9.13 -7.52
CA ALA A 74 -30.50 -7.88 -6.79
C ALA A 74 -29.65 -6.88 -7.59
N GLN A 75 -29.99 -5.60 -7.43
CA GLN A 75 -29.26 -4.53 -8.13
C GLN A 75 -28.00 -4.16 -7.36
N VAL A 76 -26.84 -4.54 -7.90
CA VAL A 76 -25.53 -4.13 -7.41
C VAL A 76 -24.96 -3.11 -8.40
N PHE A 77 -24.48 -1.97 -7.91
CA PHE A 77 -23.92 -0.91 -8.75
C PHE A 77 -22.45 -0.65 -8.42
N GLY A 78 -21.66 -0.39 -9.45
CA GLY A 78 -20.28 0.10 -9.34
C GLY A 78 -20.24 1.62 -9.24
N TYR A 79 -19.34 2.13 -8.41
CA TYR A 79 -18.90 3.52 -8.41
C TYR A 79 -17.44 3.54 -8.83
N LEU A 80 -17.20 3.93 -10.08
CA LEU A 80 -15.84 4.04 -10.62
C LEU A 80 -15.22 5.35 -10.18
N ASP A 81 -14.08 5.27 -9.49
CA ASP A 81 -13.24 6.41 -9.22
C ASP A 81 -11.76 6.03 -9.37
N ASN A 82 -11.02 6.91 -10.03
CA ASN A 82 -9.62 6.74 -10.41
C ASN A 82 -8.69 7.61 -9.54
N SER A 83 -9.15 7.95 -8.34
CA SER A 83 -8.32 8.59 -7.33
C SER A 83 -7.19 7.66 -6.87
N TYR A 84 -6.22 8.20 -6.13
CA TYR A 84 -5.11 7.41 -5.61
C TYR A 84 -5.63 6.20 -4.81
N TRP A 85 -5.29 5.01 -5.28
CA TRP A 85 -5.60 3.74 -4.63
C TRP A 85 -4.35 2.86 -4.66
N LEU A 86 -4.09 2.19 -3.56
CA LEU A 86 -2.98 1.25 -3.44
C LEU A 86 -3.31 0.19 -2.38
N ASP A 87 -3.34 -1.07 -2.78
CA ASP A 87 -3.39 -2.20 -1.85
C ASP A 87 -2.02 -2.42 -1.20
N ILE A 88 -1.92 -2.14 0.10
CA ILE A 88 -0.70 -2.29 0.90
C ILE A 88 -0.60 -3.72 1.44
N GLY A 89 -0.69 -4.71 0.54
CA GLY A 89 -0.58 -6.13 0.86
C GLY A 89 0.85 -6.68 0.83
N THR A 90 1.81 -5.93 0.30
CA THR A 90 3.22 -6.34 0.20
C THR A 90 4.17 -5.31 0.83
N PRO A 91 5.36 -5.72 1.29
CA PRO A 91 6.37 -4.79 1.78
C PRO A 91 6.78 -3.73 0.73
N ALA A 92 6.84 -4.08 -0.56
CA ALA A 92 7.12 -3.12 -1.64
C ALA A 92 6.01 -2.07 -1.78
N ALA A 93 4.73 -2.47 -1.65
CA ALA A 93 3.62 -1.55 -1.65
C ALA A 93 3.65 -0.61 -0.43
N LEU A 94 4.08 -1.08 0.73
CA LEU A 94 4.29 -0.23 1.92
C LEU A 94 5.38 0.83 1.68
N VAL A 95 6.51 0.43 1.10
CA VAL A 95 7.59 1.35 0.72
C VAL A 95 7.08 2.42 -0.25
N LYS A 96 6.37 2.00 -1.30
CA LYS A 96 5.76 2.89 -2.28
C LYS A 96 4.76 3.86 -1.63
N ALA A 97 3.85 3.36 -0.79
CA ALA A 97 2.84 4.18 -0.11
C ALA A 97 3.50 5.26 0.75
N SER A 98 4.52 4.88 1.54
CA SER A 98 5.29 5.82 2.36
C SER A 98 5.98 6.88 1.49
N ALA A 99 6.63 6.46 0.41
CA ALA A 99 7.32 7.38 -0.50
C ALA A 99 6.33 8.33 -1.20
N ASP A 100 5.17 7.84 -1.64
CA ASP A 100 4.15 8.64 -2.30
C ASP A 100 3.56 9.73 -1.38
N LEU A 101 3.40 9.44 -0.07
CA LEU A 101 3.01 10.44 0.93
C LEU A 101 4.07 11.53 1.10
N ILE A 102 5.34 11.14 1.20
CA ILE A 102 6.46 12.07 1.42
C ILE A 102 6.76 12.88 0.15
N MET A 103 6.57 12.29 -1.02
CA MET A 103 6.75 12.98 -2.30
C MET A 103 5.52 13.82 -2.71
N GLY A 104 4.46 13.83 -1.89
CA GLY A 104 3.26 14.64 -2.12
C GLY A 104 2.38 14.15 -3.27
N LYS A 105 2.50 12.88 -3.69
CA LYS A 105 1.58 12.28 -4.69
C LYS A 105 0.20 12.02 -4.11
N VAL A 106 0.15 11.79 -2.79
CA VAL A 106 -1.09 11.67 -2.01
C VAL A 106 -0.96 12.51 -0.76
N PHE A 107 -2.03 13.18 -0.37
CA PHE A 107 -2.08 13.99 0.84
C PHE A 107 -2.74 13.22 1.98
N SER A 108 -2.17 13.32 3.17
CA SER A 108 -2.83 12.94 4.41
C SER A 108 -2.57 13.99 5.47
N PRO A 109 -3.59 14.43 6.23
CA PRO A 109 -3.38 15.35 7.35
C PRO A 109 -2.55 14.71 8.47
N ALA A 110 -2.40 13.38 8.47
CA ALA A 110 -1.55 12.66 9.42
C ALA A 110 -0.07 12.63 9.00
N THR A 111 0.29 13.03 7.78
CA THR A 111 1.69 13.10 7.35
C THR A 111 2.38 14.27 8.05
N PRO A 112 3.47 14.04 8.80
CA PRO A 112 4.21 15.13 9.44
C PRO A 112 4.71 16.14 8.42
N LYS A 113 4.78 17.41 8.82
CA LYS A 113 5.42 18.43 7.99
C LYS A 113 6.89 18.04 7.77
N HIS A 114 7.32 18.11 6.53
CA HIS A 114 8.67 17.81 6.11
C HIS A 114 8.99 18.60 4.85
N GLU A 115 10.29 18.72 4.55
CA GLU A 115 10.80 19.40 3.37
C GLU A 115 11.80 18.48 2.67
N GLY A 116 11.96 18.62 1.35
CA GLY A 116 13.10 18.02 0.66
C GLY A 116 13.02 16.51 0.39
N GLY A 117 11.85 15.98 -0.01
CA GLY A 117 11.73 14.62 -0.56
C GLY A 117 12.14 13.49 0.39
N SER A 118 12.19 13.77 1.69
CA SER A 118 12.45 12.81 2.77
C SER A 118 11.72 13.24 4.03
N LEU A 119 11.44 12.28 4.91
CA LEU A 119 10.90 12.53 6.24
C LEU A 119 11.91 12.00 7.26
N VAL A 120 12.55 12.91 8.01
CA VAL A 120 13.60 12.55 8.98
C VAL A 120 13.20 12.99 10.38
N ALA A 121 13.21 12.06 11.32
CA ALA A 121 13.00 12.37 12.73
C ALA A 121 14.15 13.23 13.29
N ALA A 122 13.79 14.25 14.09
CA ALA A 122 14.73 15.25 14.58
C ALA A 122 15.82 14.69 15.53
N ASP A 123 15.59 13.54 16.16
CA ASP A 123 16.54 12.88 17.07
C ASP A 123 17.37 11.78 16.40
N SER A 124 17.41 11.75 15.06
CA SER A 124 18.28 10.89 14.27
C SER A 124 19.58 11.60 13.89
N ASN A 125 20.69 10.87 13.90
CA ASN A 125 22.01 11.37 13.54
C ASN A 125 22.40 10.86 12.16
N ILE A 126 22.52 11.77 11.20
CA ILE A 126 22.88 11.47 9.82
C ILE A 126 24.15 12.23 9.51
N ASP A 127 25.20 11.49 9.15
CA ASP A 127 26.45 12.10 8.68
C ASP A 127 26.19 13.02 7.48
N SER A 128 26.81 14.20 7.46
CA SER A 128 26.61 15.22 6.42
C SER A 128 26.99 14.78 5.00
N SER A 129 27.79 13.73 4.86
CA SER A 129 28.15 13.14 3.57
C SER A 129 27.08 12.17 3.02
N SER A 130 26.11 11.80 3.85
CA SER A 130 25.05 10.86 3.51
C SER A 130 23.83 11.57 2.94
N LYS A 131 23.13 10.88 2.02
CA LYS A 131 21.96 11.41 1.33
C LYS A 131 20.74 10.55 1.61
N VAL A 132 19.63 11.20 1.95
CA VAL A 132 18.31 10.59 2.14
C VAL A 132 17.33 11.26 1.18
N GLU A 133 16.74 10.48 0.27
CA GLU A 133 15.93 11.05 -0.81
C GLU A 133 14.83 10.11 -1.33
N LYS A 134 14.06 10.61 -2.32
CA LYS A 134 13.00 9.91 -3.06
C LYS A 134 11.92 9.28 -2.16
N GLY A 135 11.48 10.02 -1.17
CA GLY A 135 10.41 9.59 -0.26
C GLY A 135 10.90 8.69 0.87
N SER A 136 12.21 8.68 1.17
CA SER A 136 12.73 7.91 2.29
C SER A 136 12.23 8.45 3.63
N SER A 137 11.93 7.54 4.55
CA SER A 137 11.48 7.83 5.91
C SER A 137 12.48 7.30 6.93
N ILE A 138 12.98 8.18 7.80
CA ILE A 138 13.94 7.87 8.86
C ILE A 138 13.24 8.06 10.21
N ALA A 139 12.99 6.95 10.89
CA ALA A 139 12.38 6.94 12.21
C ALA A 139 13.33 7.51 13.29
N PRO A 140 12.83 7.78 14.51
CA PRO A 140 13.62 8.30 15.61
C PRO A 140 14.85 7.47 15.98
N LYS A 141 15.88 8.14 16.51
CA LYS A 141 17.12 7.53 17.03
C LYS A 141 17.92 6.69 16.05
N VAL A 142 17.73 6.92 14.75
CA VAL A 142 18.53 6.24 13.71
C VAL A 142 19.92 6.87 13.64
N ILE A 143 20.94 6.05 13.40
CA ILE A 143 22.30 6.50 13.12
C ILE A 143 22.65 6.09 11.69
N ILE A 144 23.05 7.04 10.86
CA ILE A 144 23.55 6.81 9.51
C ILE A 144 24.98 7.37 9.46
N GLU A 145 25.94 6.49 9.29
CA GLU A 145 27.36 6.84 9.14
C GLU A 145 27.65 7.44 7.76
N SER A 146 28.91 7.77 7.49
CA SER A 146 29.35 8.54 6.32
C SER A 146 29.06 7.85 4.97
N ASN A 147 28.90 8.66 3.91
CA ASN A 147 28.76 8.26 2.50
C ASN A 147 27.61 7.29 2.19
N CYS A 148 26.56 7.25 3.00
CA CYS A 148 25.39 6.41 2.74
C CYS A 148 24.44 7.04 1.73
N GLN A 149 23.78 6.19 0.93
CA GLN A 149 22.70 6.59 0.02
C GLN A 149 21.44 5.84 0.38
N ILE A 150 20.43 6.55 0.88
CA ILE A 150 19.12 5.99 1.22
C ILE A 150 18.07 6.58 0.29
N THR A 151 17.44 5.73 -0.51
CA THR A 151 16.53 6.11 -1.59
C THR A 151 15.24 5.31 -1.49
N GLY A 152 14.09 6.00 -1.45
CA GLY A 152 12.77 5.36 -1.36
C GLY A 152 12.67 4.29 -0.28
N SER A 153 13.28 4.48 0.88
CA SER A 153 13.40 3.41 1.90
C SER A 153 12.85 3.83 3.26
N ILE A 154 12.42 2.84 4.05
CA ILE A 154 11.94 3.04 5.42
C ILE A 154 12.98 2.51 6.39
N ILE A 155 13.54 3.39 7.21
CA ILE A 155 14.53 3.03 8.23
C ILE A 155 13.88 3.09 9.61
N GLY A 156 13.74 1.93 10.23
CA GLY A 156 13.07 1.73 11.50
C GLY A 156 13.81 2.33 12.69
N ARG A 157 13.06 2.58 13.77
CA ARG A 157 13.55 3.27 14.96
C ARG A 157 14.81 2.62 15.52
N GLY A 158 15.83 3.42 15.85
CA GLY A 158 17.05 2.90 16.49
C GLY A 158 17.97 2.10 15.58
N ALA A 159 17.66 1.96 14.29
CA ALA A 159 18.54 1.27 13.35
C ALA A 159 19.88 2.00 13.19
N LYS A 160 20.94 1.25 12.87
CA LYS A 160 22.28 1.78 12.61
C LYS A 160 22.73 1.35 11.23
N ILE A 161 23.04 2.32 10.37
CA ILE A 161 23.54 2.09 9.02
C ILE A 161 25.02 2.45 9.00
N GLY A 162 25.88 1.45 8.80
CA GLY A 162 27.32 1.62 8.71
C GLY A 162 27.73 2.40 7.46
N ALA A 163 28.95 2.93 7.44
CA ALA A 163 29.44 3.78 6.36
C ALA A 163 29.36 3.12 4.97
N ASP A 164 29.31 3.94 3.92
CA ASP A 164 29.35 3.52 2.51
C ASP A 164 28.20 2.57 2.08
N CYS A 165 27.06 2.58 2.80
CA CYS A 165 25.91 1.75 2.45
C CYS A 165 25.04 2.35 1.34
N LYS A 166 24.37 1.49 0.56
CA LYS A 166 23.29 1.88 -0.36
C LYS A 166 22.03 1.12 -0.01
N ILE A 167 20.96 1.82 0.33
CA ILE A 167 19.66 1.25 0.71
C ILE A 167 18.60 1.82 -0.23
N ILE A 168 17.99 0.95 -1.04
CA ILE A 168 17.10 1.31 -2.14
C ILE A 168 15.82 0.50 -2.03
N ASP A 169 14.67 1.18 -2.04
CA ASP A 169 13.33 0.57 -2.04
C ASP A 169 13.15 -0.53 -0.97
N SER A 170 13.72 -0.30 0.21
CA SER A 170 13.91 -1.32 1.25
C SER A 170 13.32 -0.91 2.60
N ILE A 171 13.13 -1.89 3.48
CA ILE A 171 12.75 -1.65 4.89
C ILE A 171 13.82 -2.21 5.80
N ILE A 172 14.34 -1.36 6.70
CA ILE A 172 15.22 -1.79 7.78
C ILE A 172 14.40 -1.79 9.07
N ALA A 173 14.28 -2.94 9.72
CA ALA A 173 13.49 -3.09 10.93
C ALA A 173 14.11 -2.31 12.11
N PRO A 174 13.32 -1.99 13.16
CA PRO A 174 13.82 -1.29 14.34
C PRO A 174 15.03 -1.96 14.99
N ASN A 175 15.99 -1.16 15.44
CA ASN A 175 17.23 -1.60 16.12
C ASN A 175 18.14 -2.53 15.28
N THR A 176 17.89 -2.65 13.98
CA THR A 176 18.74 -3.44 13.08
C THR A 176 20.05 -2.73 12.81
N GLN A 177 21.14 -3.48 12.74
CA GLN A 177 22.46 -2.96 12.35
C GLN A 177 22.80 -3.46 10.95
N ILE A 178 23.11 -2.53 10.06
CA ILE A 178 23.59 -2.81 8.71
C ILE A 178 25.09 -2.52 8.68
N SER A 179 25.89 -3.52 8.34
CA SER A 179 27.34 -3.40 8.26
C SER A 179 27.75 -2.42 7.16
N ALA A 180 28.90 -1.76 7.34
CA ALA A 180 29.45 -0.85 6.35
C ALA A 180 29.62 -1.51 4.96
N GLY A 181 29.42 -0.73 3.91
CA GLY A 181 29.56 -1.15 2.50
C GLY A 181 28.43 -2.03 1.96
N MET A 182 27.37 -2.30 2.73
CA MET A 182 26.26 -3.13 2.25
C MET A 182 25.41 -2.41 1.20
N ILE A 183 25.00 -3.18 0.19
CA ILE A 183 24.01 -2.77 -0.80
C ILE A 183 22.74 -3.57 -0.55
N VAL A 184 21.67 -2.88 -0.19
CA VAL A 184 20.34 -3.43 0.08
C VAL A 184 19.38 -2.85 -0.96
N ASN A 185 18.81 -3.71 -1.79
CA ASN A 185 17.88 -3.31 -2.84
C ASN A 185 16.62 -4.17 -2.76
N SER A 186 15.46 -3.52 -2.67
CA SER A 186 14.14 -4.18 -2.66
C SER A 186 14.05 -5.29 -1.61
N ASN A 187 14.63 -5.08 -0.43
CA ASN A 187 14.78 -6.10 0.60
C ASN A 187 14.36 -5.57 1.99
N TYR A 188 14.06 -6.51 2.89
CA TYR A 188 13.46 -6.22 4.19
C TYR A 188 14.28 -6.94 5.25
N LEU A 189 15.05 -6.19 6.04
CA LEU A 189 16.06 -6.74 6.93
C LEU A 189 15.71 -6.52 8.40
N GLY A 190 16.01 -7.51 9.26
CA GLY A 190 15.83 -7.42 10.71
C GLY A 190 14.45 -7.84 11.24
N PHE A 191 13.69 -8.58 10.43
CA PHE A 191 12.47 -9.29 10.83
C PHE A 191 12.76 -10.77 11.05
#